data_AF-A0A2N5H732-F1
#
_entry.id   AF-A0A2N5H732-F1
#
_cell.length_a   1.000
_cell.length_b   1.000
_cell.length_c   1.000
_cell.angle_alpha   90.00
_cell.angle_beta   90.00
_cell.angle_gamma   90.00
#
_symmetry.space_group_name_H-M   'P 1'
#
loop_
_entity.id
_entity.type
_entity.pdbx_description
1 polymer ?
#
loop_
_entity_poly.entity_id
_entity_poly.type
_entity_poly.pdbx_seq_one_letter_code
_entity_poly.pdbx_strand_id
1 'polypeptide(L)'
;MRKYLSTEKGLTLIEILVSIVILSIIVVSFLSMFVQSSRSNNFSKRIVDATYVAETQMEELNNMNKSLASPSLANLSTEIKKSYTVDSSCSDCFGKTTSGHYVLVQLKNVSTELGKVIVKIYKDNSKTSQEAQMELNVSWKR
;
A
#
# COMPACT_ATOMS: atom_id res chain seq x y z
N MET A 1 -40.09 -7.64 -64.22
CA MET A 1 -38.86 -7.30 -63.47
C MET A 1 -38.94 -7.97 -62.11
N ARG A 2 -38.00 -8.88 -61.82
CA ARG A 2 -38.06 -9.84 -60.69
C ARG A 2 -37.97 -9.10 -59.35
N LYS A 3 -38.99 -9.28 -58.51
CA LYS A 3 -39.04 -8.77 -57.13
C LYS A 3 -38.30 -9.76 -56.24
N TYR A 4 -37.08 -9.42 -55.80
CA TYR A 4 -36.38 -10.16 -54.74
C TYR A 4 -37.03 -9.79 -53.41
N LEU A 5 -38.03 -10.55 -52.99
CA LEU A 5 -38.42 -10.61 -51.59
C LEU A 5 -37.45 -11.59 -50.91
N SER A 6 -36.35 -11.05 -50.39
CA SER A 6 -35.41 -11.79 -49.55
C SER A 6 -36.17 -12.41 -48.39
N THR A 7 -36.11 -13.73 -48.29
CA THR A 7 -36.80 -14.48 -47.25
C THR A 7 -36.06 -14.25 -45.93
N GLU A 8 -36.63 -13.41 -45.07
CA GLU A 8 -36.27 -13.31 -43.64
C GLU A 8 -36.59 -14.66 -42.96
N LYS A 9 -35.75 -15.68 -43.17
CA LYS A 9 -35.77 -16.92 -42.37
C LYS A 9 -35.14 -16.61 -41.01
N GLY A 10 -35.84 -15.79 -40.23
CA GLY A 10 -35.45 -15.40 -38.90
C GLY A 10 -35.52 -16.56 -37.92
N LEU A 11 -34.44 -16.72 -37.16
CA LEU A 11 -34.35 -17.44 -35.87
C LEU A 11 -34.73 -18.92 -35.92
N THR A 12 -33.81 -19.75 -36.40
CA THR A 12 -33.89 -21.19 -36.11
C THR A 12 -33.51 -21.45 -34.65
N LEU A 13 -34.17 -22.41 -33.98
CA LEU A 13 -33.91 -22.75 -32.57
C LEU A 13 -32.43 -23.07 -32.30
N ILE A 14 -31.78 -23.72 -33.26
CA ILE A 14 -30.36 -24.08 -33.19
C ILE A 14 -29.45 -22.85 -33.18
N GLU A 15 -29.80 -21.79 -33.91
CA GLU A 15 -29.02 -20.57 -34.03
C GLU A 15 -29.09 -19.73 -32.74
N ILE A 16 -30.27 -19.70 -32.08
CA ILE A 16 -30.43 -19.14 -30.73
C ILE A 16 -29.58 -19.92 -29.72
N LEU A 17 -29.62 -21.26 -29.77
CA LEU A 17 -28.88 -22.10 -28.83
C LEU A 17 -27.37 -21.89 -28.98
N VAL A 18 -26.87 -21.89 -30.21
CA VAL A 18 -25.45 -21.61 -30.51
C VAL A 18 -25.06 -20.20 -30.05
N SER A 19 -25.91 -19.20 -30.27
CA SER A 19 -25.65 -17.82 -29.83
C SER A 19 -25.57 -17.70 -28.31
N ILE A 20 -26.46 -18.35 -27.56
CA ILE A 20 -26.44 -18.37 -26.09
C ILE A 20 -25.20 -19.11 -25.58
N VAL A 21 -24.82 -20.22 -26.21
CA VAL A 21 -23.61 -20.97 -25.84
C VAL A 21 -22.37 -20.10 -26.04
N ILE A 22 -22.21 -19.46 -27.21
CA ILE A 22 -21.08 -18.57 -27.49
C ILE A 22 -21.06 -17.40 -26.49
N LEU A 23 -22.22 -16.77 -26.25
CA LEU A 23 -22.34 -15.69 -25.28
C LEU A 23 -21.94 -16.13 -23.87
N SER A 24 -22.36 -17.33 -23.44
CA SER A 24 -22.05 -17.84 -22.10
C SER A 24 -20.54 -18.05 -21.90
N ILE A 25 -19.83 -18.55 -22.91
CA ILE A 25 -18.37 -18.71 -22.89
C ILE A 25 -17.69 -17.35 -22.72
N ILE A 26 -18.15 -16.36 -23.48
CA ILE A 26 -17.64 -14.98 -23.41
C ILE A 26 -17.89 -14.38 -22.01
N VAL A 27 -19.10 -14.50 -21.47
CA VAL A 27 -19.44 -13.95 -20.15
C VAL A 27 -18.58 -14.56 -19.05
N VAL A 28 -18.41 -15.89 -19.02
CA VAL A 28 -17.58 -16.57 -18.02
C VAL A 28 -16.13 -16.10 -18.08
N SER A 29 -15.60 -15.85 -19.28
CA SER A 29 -14.24 -15.32 -19.44
C SER A 29 -14.08 -13.94 -18.77
N PHE A 30 -15.09 -13.07 -18.87
CA PHE A 30 -15.08 -11.73 -18.26
C PHE A 30 -15.32 -11.74 -16.74
N LEU A 31 -16.02 -12.75 -16.17
CA LEU A 31 -16.22 -12.87 -14.72
C LEU A 31 -14.88 -12.85 -13.96
N SER A 32 -13.86 -13.53 -14.50
CA SER A 32 -12.51 -13.55 -13.91
C SER A 32 -11.89 -12.14 -13.84
N MET A 33 -12.14 -11.31 -14.86
CA MET A 33 -11.64 -9.94 -14.93
C MET A 33 -12.29 -9.05 -13.89
N PHE A 34 -13.59 -9.21 -13.60
CA PHE A 34 -14.25 -8.48 -12.51
C PHE A 34 -13.68 -8.82 -11.13
N VAL A 35 -13.41 -10.10 -10.86
CA VAL A 35 -12.77 -10.53 -9.61
C VAL A 35 -11.38 -9.93 -9.50
N GLN A 36 -10.60 -9.97 -10.58
CA GLN A 36 -9.24 -9.41 -10.60
C GLN A 36 -9.27 -7.88 -10.39
N SER A 37 -10.19 -7.17 -11.03
CA SER A 37 -10.37 -5.73 -10.85
C SER A 37 -10.73 -5.37 -9.41
N SER A 38 -11.62 -6.13 -8.76
CA SER A 38 -11.96 -5.91 -7.36
C SER A 38 -10.78 -6.14 -6.42
N ARG A 39 -9.99 -7.20 -6.65
CA ARG A 39 -8.76 -7.46 -5.89
C ARG A 39 -7.72 -6.37 -6.10
N SER A 40 -7.50 -5.95 -7.34
CA SER A 40 -6.59 -4.87 -7.69
C SER A 40 -7.00 -3.55 -7.02
N ASN A 41 -8.29 -3.20 -7.04
CA ASN A 41 -8.80 -1.99 -6.40
C ASN A 41 -8.59 -1.99 -4.88
N ASN A 42 -8.85 -3.13 -4.21
CA ASN A 42 -8.59 -3.28 -2.78
C ASN A 42 -7.08 -3.21 -2.46
N PHE A 43 -6.24 -3.81 -3.29
CA PHE A 43 -4.79 -3.71 -3.14
C PHE A 43 -4.31 -2.27 -3.30
N SER A 44 -4.71 -1.57 -4.37
CA SER A 44 -4.38 -0.16 -4.60
C SER A 44 -4.82 0.71 -3.42
N LYS A 45 -6.03 0.50 -2.91
CA LYS A 45 -6.51 1.23 -1.72
C LYS A 45 -5.60 1.00 -0.50
N ARG A 46 -5.25 -0.25 -0.20
CA ARG A 46 -4.35 -0.57 0.92
C ARG A 46 -2.98 0.09 0.77
N ILE A 47 -2.41 0.08 -0.44
CA ILE A 47 -1.11 0.73 -0.69
C ILE A 47 -1.21 2.24 -0.50
N VAL A 48 -2.27 2.88 -1.00
CA VAL A 48 -2.49 4.32 -0.80
C VAL A 48 -2.65 4.66 0.68
N ASP A 49 -3.49 3.91 1.40
CA ASP A 49 -3.71 4.11 2.84
C ASP A 49 -2.41 3.92 3.64
N ALA A 50 -1.64 2.86 3.37
CA ALA A 50 -0.36 2.61 4.03
C ALA A 50 0.70 3.67 3.69
N THR A 51 0.71 4.16 2.45
CA THR A 51 1.61 5.25 2.02
C THR A 51 1.28 6.55 2.74
N TYR A 52 0.00 6.91 2.84
CA TYR A 52 -0.45 8.08 3.58
C TYR A 52 -0.04 8.04 5.06
N VAL A 53 -0.18 6.86 5.70
CA VAL A 53 0.32 6.65 7.07
C VAL A 53 1.84 6.81 7.10
N ALA A 54 2.59 6.23 6.15
CA ALA A 54 4.04 6.37 6.09
C ALA A 54 4.49 7.83 5.97
N GLU A 55 3.85 8.63 5.10
CA GLU A 55 4.14 10.05 4.92
C GLU A 55 3.90 10.83 6.21
N THR A 56 2.72 10.63 6.82
CA THR A 56 2.34 11.31 8.05
C THR A 56 3.36 11.04 9.16
N GLN A 57 3.73 9.77 9.35
CA GLN A 57 4.73 9.41 10.38
C GLN A 57 6.13 9.93 10.04
N MET A 58 6.52 9.95 8.76
CA MET A 58 7.80 10.50 8.33
C MET A 58 7.88 12.01 8.60
N GLU A 59 6.82 12.76 8.31
CA GLU A 59 6.73 14.19 8.58
C GLU A 59 6.78 14.48 10.08
N GLU A 60 6.05 13.72 10.89
CA GLU A 60 6.10 13.82 12.35
C GLU A 60 7.53 13.62 12.88
N LEU A 61 8.24 12.58 12.43
CA LEU A 61 9.61 12.30 12.84
C LEU A 61 10.60 13.38 12.39
N ASN A 62 10.44 13.90 11.18
CA ASN A 62 11.26 14.99 10.67
C ASN A 62 11.03 16.28 11.47
N ASN A 63 9.78 16.58 11.81
CA ASN A 63 9.42 17.73 12.62
C ASN A 63 9.95 17.59 14.05
N MET A 64 9.87 16.39 14.65
CA MET A 64 10.52 16.09 15.93
C MET A 64 12.02 16.37 15.85
N ASN A 65 12.72 15.87 14.81
CA ASN A 65 14.15 16.11 14.65
C ASN A 65 14.49 17.60 14.51
N LYS A 66 13.71 18.36 13.74
CA LYS A 66 13.90 19.82 13.57
C LYS A 66 13.60 20.63 14.85
N SER A 67 12.71 20.13 15.70
CA SER A 67 12.36 20.77 16.97
C SER A 67 13.46 20.60 18.03
N LEU A 68 14.28 19.55 17.93
CA LEU A 68 15.40 19.34 18.85
C LEU A 68 16.42 20.48 18.79
N ALA A 69 16.87 20.94 19.96
CA ALA A 69 17.94 21.93 20.07
C ALA A 69 19.29 21.39 19.55
N SER A 70 19.55 20.11 19.78
CA SER A 70 20.72 19.39 19.28
C SER A 70 20.27 18.05 18.67
N PRO A 71 20.03 17.98 17.36
CA PRO A 71 19.54 16.75 16.72
C PRO A 71 20.63 15.67 16.78
N SER A 72 20.29 14.51 17.34
CA SER A 72 21.17 13.34 17.39
C SER A 72 20.33 12.08 17.47
N LEU A 73 20.92 10.93 17.14
CA LEU A 73 20.25 9.63 17.28
C LEU A 73 19.69 9.41 18.70
N ALA A 74 20.47 9.75 19.72
CA ALA A 74 20.08 9.56 21.12
C ALA A 74 18.91 10.48 21.54
N ASN A 75 18.93 11.73 21.09
CA ASN A 75 17.87 12.69 21.42
C ASN A 75 16.58 12.35 20.68
N LEU A 76 16.68 12.03 19.39
CA LEU A 76 15.52 11.64 18.60
C LEU A 76 14.91 10.33 19.09
N SER A 77 15.72 9.31 19.40
CA SER A 77 15.22 8.06 19.98
C SER A 77 14.53 8.27 21.32
N THR A 78 15.00 9.20 22.15
CA THR A 78 14.35 9.54 23.42
C THR A 78 12.99 10.19 23.22
N GLU A 79 12.85 11.10 22.24
CA GLU A 79 11.56 11.70 21.91
C GLU A 79 10.58 10.67 21.32
N ILE A 80 11.05 9.79 20.43
CA ILE A 80 10.21 8.73 19.85
C ILE A 80 9.67 7.78 20.93
N LYS A 81 10.49 7.43 21.93
CA LYS A 81 10.09 6.56 23.06
C LYS A 81 8.91 7.09 23.87
N LYS A 82 8.57 8.38 23.78
CA LYS A 82 7.38 8.93 24.46
C LYS A 82 6.07 8.43 23.84
N SER A 83 6.08 8.15 22.53
CA SER A 83 4.88 7.79 21.76
C SER A 83 4.93 6.38 21.18
N TYR A 84 6.10 5.75 21.16
CA TYR A 84 6.33 4.44 20.57
C TYR A 84 6.93 3.45 21.58
N THR A 85 6.69 2.17 21.35
CA THR A 85 7.29 1.08 22.12
C THR A 85 8.62 0.66 21.50
N VAL A 86 9.61 0.29 22.30
CA VAL A 86 10.87 -0.26 21.77
C VAL A 86 10.59 -1.64 21.21
N ASP A 87 11.01 -1.85 19.98
CA ASP A 87 10.81 -3.12 19.27
C ASP A 87 12.13 -3.89 19.23
N SER A 88 12.15 -5.10 19.79
CA SER A 88 13.35 -5.94 19.90
C SER A 88 13.87 -6.47 18.56
N SER A 89 13.25 -6.10 17.43
CA SER A 89 13.69 -6.47 16.09
C SER A 89 15.04 -5.86 15.70
N CYS A 90 15.44 -4.71 16.26
CA CYS A 90 16.74 -4.08 16.03
C CYS A 90 17.14 -3.09 17.14
N SER A 91 18.39 -2.59 17.13
CA SER A 91 18.97 -1.74 18.19
C SER A 91 18.24 -0.41 18.42
N ASP A 92 17.66 0.17 17.35
CA ASP A 92 16.98 1.47 17.35
C ASP A 92 15.66 1.39 16.60
N CYS A 93 14.89 0.35 16.90
CA CYS A 93 13.58 0.08 16.34
C CYS A 93 12.46 0.50 17.32
N PHE A 94 11.45 1.18 16.80
CA PHE A 94 10.31 1.65 17.56
C PHE A 94 9.01 1.26 16.85
N GLY A 95 8.12 0.62 17.59
CA GLY A 95 6.86 0.08 17.10
C GLY A 95 5.65 0.81 17.68
N LYS A 96 4.65 1.05 16.84
CA LYS A 96 3.33 1.53 17.26
C LYS A 96 2.25 1.01 16.31
N THR A 97 1.08 0.69 16.85
CA THR A 97 -0.10 0.39 16.04
C THR A 97 -0.94 1.67 15.88
N THR A 98 -1.12 2.13 14.64
CA THR A 98 -1.91 3.33 14.31
C THR A 98 -2.80 3.04 13.11
N SER A 99 -4.07 3.44 13.16
CA SER A 99 -5.01 3.32 12.03
C SER A 99 -5.11 1.92 11.43
N GLY A 100 -5.07 0.88 12.28
CA GLY A 100 -5.14 -0.52 11.85
C GLY A 100 -3.85 -1.08 11.23
N HIS A 101 -2.79 -0.29 11.14
CA HIS A 101 -1.48 -0.69 10.63
C HIS A 101 -0.44 -0.74 11.76
N TYR A 102 0.58 -1.57 11.59
CA TYR A 102 1.75 -1.56 12.48
C TYR A 102 2.88 -0.75 11.85
N VAL A 103 3.26 0.33 12.53
CA VAL A 103 4.33 1.25 12.13
C VAL A 103 5.60 0.84 12.84
N LEU A 104 6.65 0.54 12.07
CA LEU A 104 8.00 0.29 12.56
C LEU A 104 8.93 1.41 12.09
N VAL A 105 9.47 2.17 13.03
CA VAL A 105 10.46 3.21 12.80
C VAL A 105 11.84 2.64 13.13
N GLN A 106 12.79 2.75 12.22
CA GLN A 106 14.17 2.36 12.42
C GLN A 106 15.05 3.59 12.25
N LEU A 107 15.88 3.88 13.25
CA LEU A 107 16.88 4.93 13.15
C LEU A 107 18.26 4.31 12.89
N LYS A 108 19.05 4.91 12.01
CA LYS A 108 20.42 4.50 11.73
C LYS A 108 21.30 5.74 11.59
N ASN A 109 22.53 5.67 12.09
CA ASN A 109 23.55 6.66 11.72
C ASN A 109 24.17 6.27 10.38
N VAL A 110 24.20 7.23 9.45
CA VAL A 110 24.93 7.10 8.18
C VAL A 110 26.34 7.67 8.37
N SER A 111 26.47 8.74 9.16
CA SER A 111 27.73 9.34 9.58
C SER A 111 27.57 10.05 10.94
N THR A 112 28.58 10.78 11.39
CA THR A 112 28.51 11.63 12.58
C THR A 112 27.56 12.83 12.42
N GLU A 113 27.32 13.27 11.18
CA GLU A 113 26.50 14.45 10.87
C GLU A 113 25.17 14.09 10.18
N LEU A 114 25.00 12.85 9.72
CA LEU A 114 23.81 12.39 9.00
C LEU A 114 23.20 11.14 9.61
N GLY A 115 21.90 11.21 9.86
CA GLY A 115 21.04 10.11 10.23
C GLY A 115 20.19 9.63 9.06
N LYS A 116 19.70 8.41 9.17
CA LYS A 116 18.67 7.85 8.30
C LYS A 116 17.50 7.37 9.16
N VAL A 117 16.32 7.84 8.81
CA VAL A 117 15.04 7.43 9.38
C VAL A 117 14.35 6.53 8.36
N ILE A 118 13.98 5.33 8.76
CA ILE A 118 13.26 4.36 7.93
C ILE A 118 11.93 4.07 8.59
N VAL A 119 10.82 4.37 7.92
CA VAL A 119 9.47 4.05 8.38
C VAL A 119 8.94 2.90 7.54
N LYS A 120 8.54 1.81 8.18
CA LYS A 120 7.93 0.63 7.54
C LYS A 120 6.52 0.44 8.07
N ILE A 121 5.58 0.28 7.16
CA ILE A 121 4.18 0.06 7.47
C ILE A 121 3.84 -1.37 7.14
N TYR A 122 3.34 -2.09 8.14
CA TYR A 122 2.87 -3.45 8.02
C TYR A 122 1.36 -3.49 8.19
N LYS A 123 0.73 -4.44 7.51
CA LYS A 123 -0.71 -4.69 7.61
C LYS A 123 -1.15 -4.92 9.07
N ASP A 124 -0.33 -5.60 9.86
CA ASP A 124 -0.61 -5.94 11.25
C ASP A 124 0.69 -6.16 12.04
N ASN A 125 0.54 -6.43 13.34
CA ASN A 125 1.65 -6.67 14.26
C ASN A 125 2.41 -8.00 13.97
N SER A 126 1.94 -8.84 13.04
CA SER A 126 2.69 -10.04 12.64
C SER A 126 3.92 -9.70 11.79
N LYS A 127 3.98 -8.47 11.23
CA LYS A 127 5.06 -7.98 10.36
C LYS A 127 5.30 -8.85 9.11
N THR A 128 4.33 -9.67 8.72
CA THR A 128 4.45 -10.61 7.59
C THR A 128 4.28 -9.92 6.23
N SER A 129 3.46 -8.86 6.19
CA SER A 129 3.13 -8.12 4.97
C SER A 129 3.49 -6.65 5.14
N GLN A 130 4.64 -6.24 4.58
CA GLN A 130 5.00 -4.83 4.46
C GLN A 130 4.21 -4.21 3.30
N GLU A 131 3.44 -3.17 3.57
CA GLU A 131 2.59 -2.49 2.58
C GLU A 131 3.22 -1.19 2.06
N ALA A 132 4.00 -0.50 2.89
CA ALA A 132 4.73 0.70 2.50
C ALA A 132 6.06 0.83 3.27
N GLN A 133 7.01 1.54 2.66
CA GLN A 133 8.26 1.94 3.31
C GLN A 133 8.70 3.31 2.79
N MET A 134 9.17 4.16 3.69
CA MET A 134 9.76 5.45 3.37
C MET A 134 11.10 5.62 4.08
N GLU A 135 12.02 6.32 3.42
CA GLU A 135 13.34 6.63 3.96
C GLU A 135 13.62 8.12 3.85
N LEU A 136 14.16 8.70 4.91
CA LEU A 136 14.58 10.08 4.96
C LEU A 136 15.97 10.18 5.58
N ASN A 137 16.86 10.92 4.92
CA ASN A 137 18.13 11.31 5.51
C ASN A 137 17.93 12.63 6.28
N VAL A 138 18.38 12.65 7.54
CA VAL A 138 18.26 13.81 8.44
C VAL A 138 19.63 14.30 8.85
N SER A 139 19.81 15.61 8.99
CA SER A 139 21.05 16.18 9.54
C SER A 139 21.01 16.17 11.06
N TRP A 140 22.11 15.71 11.68
CA TRP A 140 22.40 15.84 13.10
C TRP A 140 23.09 17.17 13.45
N LYS A 141 23.53 17.91 12.42
CA LYS A 141 24.12 19.23 12.60
C LYS A 141 23.13 20.28 12.14
N ARG A 142 22.90 21.28 12.99
CA ARG A 142 22.07 22.44 12.68
C ARG A 142 22.96 23.56 12.13
#